data_AF-A0A821ZDZ3-F1
#
_entry.id   AF-A0A821ZDZ3-F1
#
_cell.length_a   1.000
_cell.length_b   1.000
_cell.length_c   1.000
_cell.angle_alpha   90.00
_cell.angle_beta   90.00
_cell.angle_gamma   90.00
#
_symmetry.space_group_name_H-M   'P 1'
#
loop_
_entity.id
_entity.type
_entity.pdbx_description
1 polymer ?
#
loop_
_entity_poly.entity_id
_entity_poly.type
_entity_poly.pdbx_seq_one_letter_code
_entity_poly.pdbx_strand_id
1 'polypeptide(L)' 'MTETATSLEFLVDINQQEQVDRIQKLLSDQKEIENVNIDLSSKRIVLNTTLQSSKIQKLIEDSLDTNAILFGT' A
#
# COMPACT_ATOMS: atom_id res chain seq x y z
N MET A 1 24.50 4.47 3.60
CA MET A 1 23.61 5.11 2.61
C MET A 1 22.26 5.19 3.27
N THR A 2 21.70 6.38 3.49
CA THR A 2 20.34 6.53 4.01
C THR A 2 19.39 6.28 2.86
N GLU A 3 18.82 5.07 2.80
CA GLU A 3 17.67 4.78 1.94
C GLU A 3 16.56 5.75 2.34
N THR A 4 16.25 6.70 1.47
CA THR A 4 15.21 7.69 1.75
C THR A 4 13.87 7.02 1.49
N ALA A 5 13.04 6.91 2.53
CA ALA A 5 11.69 6.40 2.36
C ALA A 5 10.94 7.29 1.36
N THR A 6 10.33 6.65 0.37
CA THR A 6 9.52 7.30 -0.67
C THR A 6 8.06 7.14 -0.30
N SER A 7 7.28 8.21 -0.48
CA SER A 7 5.82 8.14 -0.35
C SER A 7 5.24 7.54 -1.62
N LEU A 8 4.53 6.42 -1.53
CA LEU A 8 3.86 5.79 -2.65
C LEU A 8 2.35 5.90 -2.47
N GLU A 9 1.64 6.25 -3.55
CA GLU A 9 0.18 6.25 -3.59
C GLU A 9 -0.31 5.21 -4.61
N PHE A 10 -1.21 4.31 -4.19
CA PHE A 10 -1.82 3.29 -5.02
C PHE A 10 -3.34 3.45 -5.05
N LEU A 11 -3.93 3.35 -6.24
CA LEU A 11 -5.36 3.18 -6.43
C LEU A 11 -5.70 1.69 -6.48
N VAL A 12 -6.69 1.27 -5.69
CA VAL A 12 -7.05 -0.13 -5.49
C VAL A 12 -8.55 -0.28 -5.34
N ASP A 13 -9.15 -1.30 -5.93
CA ASP A 13 -10.59 -1.53 -5.75
C ASP A 13 -10.87 -2.14 -4.37
N ILE A 14 -10.92 -1.29 -3.35
CA ILE A 14 -11.30 -1.63 -1.98
C ILE A 14 -12.72 -1.09 -1.74
N ASN A 15 -13.63 -1.96 -1.33
CA ASN A 15 -15.02 -1.60 -1.04
C ASN A 15 -15.45 -1.99 0.38
N GLN A 16 -14.62 -2.74 1.12
CA GLN A 16 -14.94 -3.25 2.44
C GLN A 16 -13.86 -2.87 3.46
N GLN A 17 -14.28 -2.56 4.68
CA GLN A 17 -13.36 -2.26 5.78
C GLN A 17 -12.43 -3.46 6.09
N GLU A 18 -12.92 -4.70 6.00
CA GLU A 18 -12.08 -5.89 6.19
C GLU A 18 -10.87 -5.93 5.24
N GLN A 19 -11.03 -5.49 3.99
CA GLN A 19 -9.95 -5.41 3.00
C GLN A 19 -8.90 -4.36 3.43
N VAL A 20 -9.37 -3.22 3.97
CA VAL A 20 -8.50 -2.18 4.55
C VAL A 20 -7.69 -2.75 5.70
N ASP A 21 -8.33 -3.41 6.66
CA ASP A 21 -7.67 -4.00 7.83
C ASP A 21 -6.63 -5.07 7.42
N ARG A 22 -6.95 -5.90 6.41
CA ARG A 22 -6.01 -6.90 5.88
C ARG A 22 -4.78 -6.26 5.24
N ILE A 23 -4.95 -5.25 4.38
CA ILE A 23 -3.84 -4.54 3.74
C ILE A 23 -3.01 -3.79 4.77
N GLN A 24 -3.67 -3.05 5.66
CA GLN A 24 -2.99 -2.25 6.68
C GLN A 24 -2.10 -3.16 7.53
N LYS A 25 -2.63 -4.30 7.97
CA LYS A 25 -1.85 -5.29 8.71
C LYS A 25 -0.69 -5.87 7.89
N LEU A 26 -0.93 -6.24 6.62
CA LEU A 26 0.09 -6.80 5.74
C LEU A 26 1.25 -5.82 5.53
N LEU A 27 0.94 -4.55 5.29
CA LEU A 27 1.93 -3.50 5.04
C LEU A 27 2.64 -3.09 6.33
N SER A 28 1.92 -2.94 7.45
CA SER A 28 2.54 -2.65 8.75
C SER A 28 3.42 -3.78 9.30
N ASP A 29 3.26 -5.02 8.83
CA ASP A 29 4.16 -6.14 9.16
C ASP A 29 5.54 -6.02 8.47
N GLN A 30 5.62 -5.23 7.39
CA GLN A 30 6.89 -5.00 6.68
C GLN A 30 7.74 -3.96 7.41
N LYS A 31 8.96 -4.36 7.78
CA LYS A 31 9.92 -3.46 8.45
C LYS A 31 10.32 -2.24 7.63
N GLU A 32 10.25 -2.36 6.30
CA GLU A 32 10.59 -1.32 5.35
C GLU A 32 9.44 -0.33 5.09
N ILE A 33 8.28 -0.50 5.76
CA ILE A 33 7.13 0.38 5.65
C ILE A 33 6.95 1.11 6.98
N GLU A 34 7.02 2.44 6.93
CA GLU A 34 6.98 3.26 8.14
C GLU A 34 5.58 3.77 8.44
N ASN A 35 4.82 4.12 7.39
CA ASN A 35 3.51 4.73 7.53
C ASN A 35 2.57 4.16 6.47
N VAL A 36 1.33 3.85 6.85
CA VAL A 36 0.30 3.33 5.96
C VAL A 36 -1.00 4.05 6.26
N ASN A 37 -1.59 4.65 5.25
CA ASN A 37 -2.88 5.30 5.31
C ASN A 37 -3.74 4.79 4.16
N ILE A 38 -4.94 4.31 4.46
CA ILE A 38 -5.83 3.71 3.48
C ILE A 38 -7.15 4.45 3.54
N ASP A 39 -7.49 5.11 2.44
CA ASP A 39 -8.74 5.84 2.30
C ASP A 39 -9.73 5.00 1.49
N LEU A 40 -10.73 4.43 2.18
CA LEU A 40 -11.78 3.62 1.58
C LEU A 40 -12.67 4.45 0.63
N SER A 41 -12.92 5.71 0.95
CA SER A 41 -13.78 6.61 0.16
C SER A 41 -13.18 6.91 -1.21
N SER A 42 -11.87 7.14 -1.26
CA SER A 42 -11.10 7.48 -2.45
C SER A 42 -10.45 6.26 -3.09
N LYS A 43 -10.56 5.08 -2.47
CA LYS A 43 -9.96 3.83 -2.94
C LYS A 43 -8.44 3.92 -3.08
N ARG A 44 -7.79 4.59 -2.12
CA ARG A 44 -6.36 4.93 -2.16
C ARG A 44 -5.61 4.34 -0.97
N ILE A 45 -4.39 3.89 -1.24
CA ILE A 45 -3.42 3.51 -0.22
C ILE A 45 -2.22 4.45 -0.38
N VAL A 46 -1.91 5.19 0.66
CA VAL A 46 -0.71 6.03 0.76
C VAL A 46 0.21 5.41 1.79
N LEU A 47 1.46 5.17 1.45
CA LEU A 47 2.43 4.62 2.39
C LEU A 47 3.83 5.16 2.19
N ASN A 48 4.62 5.18 3.25
CA ASN A 48 6.03 5.53 3.21
C ASN A 48 6.86 4.26 3.30
N THR A 49 7.73 4.04 2.32
CA THR A 49 8.56 2.84 2.28
C THR A 49 9.91 3.06 1.64
N THR A 50 10.89 2.26 2.02
CA THR A 50 12.15 2.10 1.27
C THR A 50 12.07 1.03 0.19
N LEU A 51 10.95 0.30 0.10
CA LEU A 51 10.70 -0.71 -0.93
C LEU A 51 10.37 -0.11 -2.29
N GLN A 52 10.67 -0.90 -3.33
CA GLN A 52 10.25 -0.61 -4.69
C GLN A 52 8.72 -0.69 -4.80
N SER A 53 8.13 0.27 -5.52
CA SER A 53 6.68 0.34 -5.74
C SER A 53 6.10 -0.93 -6.36
N SER A 54 6.82 -1.59 -7.25
CA SER A 54 6.42 -2.87 -7.86
C SER A 54 6.24 -4.01 -6.85
N LYS A 55 7.06 -4.03 -5.79
CA LYS A 55 6.95 -5.03 -4.72
C LYS A 55 5.70 -4.78 -3.87
N ILE A 56 5.45 -3.52 -3.54
CA ILE A 56 4.26 -3.10 -2.78
C ILE A 56 2.99 -3.35 -3.58
N GLN A 57 2.98 -2.96 -4.85
CA GLN A 57 1.88 -3.19 -5.78
C GLN A 57 1.48 -4.67 -5.77
N LYS A 58 2.45 -5.56 -5.98
CA LYS A 58 2.21 -7.00 -6.01
C LYS A 58 1.69 -7.56 -4.69
N LEU A 59 2.19 -7.06 -3.54
CA LEU A 59 1.70 -7.46 -2.22
C LEU A 59 0.22 -7.10 -2.03
N ILE A 60 -0.16 -5.91 -2.50
CA ILE A 60 -1.55 -5.44 -2.41
C ILE A 60 -2.45 -6.28 -3.32
N GLU A 61 -2.02 -6.52 -4.56
CA GLU A 61 -2.75 -7.32 -5.54
C GLU A 61 -2.98 -8.76 -5.06
N ASP A 62 -1.94 -9.40 -4.52
CA ASP A 62 -1.99 -10.76 -3.97
C ASP A 62 -2.91 -10.89 -2.74
N SER A 63 -2.95 -9.84 -1.90
CA SER A 63 -3.76 -9.84 -0.68
C SER A 63 -5.26 -9.65 -0.94
N LEU A 64 -5.59 -8.86 -1.95
CA LEU A 64 -6.97 -8.44 -2.25
C LEU A 64 -7.59 -9.10 -3.47
N ASP A 65 -6.82 -9.86 -4.25
CA ASP A 65 -7.24 -10.39 -5.56
C ASP A 65 -7.77 -9.26 -6.46
N THR A 66 -7.11 -8.10 -6.42
CA THR A 66 -7.50 -6.89 -7.15
C THR A 66 -6.30 -6.29 -7.87
N ASN A 67 -6.53 -5.33 -8.76
CA ASN A 67 -5.45 -4.57 -9.39
C ASN A 67 -5.08 -3.36 -8.52
N ALA A 68 -3.77 -3.13 -8.35
CA ALA A 68 -3.23 -1.95 -7.70
C ALA A 68 -2.51 -1.09 -8.73
N ILE A 69 -2.90 0.16 -8.86
CA ILE A 69 -2.32 1.09 -9.83
C ILE A 69 -1.50 2.11 -9.07
N LEU A 70 -0.20 2.18 -9.34
CA LEU A 70 0.65 3.26 -8.81
C LEU A 70 0.14 4.60 -9.37
N PHE A 71 -0.29 5.47 -8.47
CA PHE A 71 -0.86 6.78 -8.78
C PHE A 71 0.18 7.90 -8.58
N GLY A 72 1.05 7.80 -7.58
CA GLY A 72 2.06 8.84 -7.28
C GLY A 72 3.26 8.32 -6.49
N THR A 73 4.35 9.11 -6.52
CA THR A 73 5.65 8.88 -5.85
C THR A 73 6.22 10.19 -5.30
#